data_AF-A0A970JEG9-F1
#
_entry.id   AF-A0A970JEG9-F1
#
_cell.length_a   1.000
_cell.length_b   1.000
_cell.length_c   1.000
_cell.angle_alpha   90.00
_cell.angle_beta   90.00
_cell.angle_gamma   90.00
#
_symmetry.space_group_name_H-M   'P 1'
#
loop_
_entity.id
_entity.type
_entity.pdbx_description
1 polymer ?
#
loop_
_entity_poly.entity_id
_entity_poly.type
_entity_poly.pdbx_seq_one_letter_code
_entity_poly.pdbx_strand_id
1 'polypeptide(L)' 'PIIIRNNRAFLPARSIAEALGFKVYWNHDARQVTIVW' A
#
# COMPACT_ATOMS: atom_id res chain seq x y z
N PRO A 1 -8.22 2.39 6.77
CA PRO A 1 -9.14 3.56 6.71
C PRO A 1 -8.51 4.65 5.84
N ILE A 2 -9.34 5.43 5.14
CA ILE A 2 -8.86 6.56 4.35
C ILE A 2 -8.73 7.75 5.30
N ILE A 3 -7.60 8.45 5.24
CA ILE A 3 -7.34 9.60 6.10
C ILE A 3 -7.10 10.80 5.20
N ILE A 4 -7.88 11.87 5.39
CA ILE A 4 -7.70 13.13 4.64
C ILE A 4 -6.95 14.10 5.55
N ARG A 5 -5.80 14.61 5.09
CA ARG A 5 -5.02 15.65 5.78
C ARG A 5 -4.45 16.64 4.78
N ASN A 6 -4.47 17.93 5.11
CA ASN A 6 -3.91 19.00 4.29
C ASN A 6 -4.35 18.91 2.81
N ASN A 7 -5.65 18.69 2.58
CA ASN A 7 -6.23 18.52 1.25
C ASN A 7 -5.65 17.35 0.42
N ARG A 8 -5.09 16.33 1.09
CA ARG A 8 -4.59 15.09 0.47
C ARG A 8 -5.23 13.88 1.13
N ALA A 9 -5.67 12.92 0.32
CA ALA A 9 -6.17 11.64 0.79
C ALA A 9 -5.02 10.63 0.89
N PHE A 10 -4.84 10.06 2.07
CA PHE A 10 -3.93 8.96 2.33
C PHE A 10 -4.73 7.67 2.28
N LEU A 11 -4.42 6.85 1.27
CA LEU A 11 -5.07 5.57 1.03
C LEU A 11 -4.17 4.44 1.55
N PRO A 12 -4.75 3.33 2.05
CA PRO A 12 -3.98 2.13 2.36
C PRO A 12 -3.33 1.57 1.09
N ALA A 13 -2.01 1.71 0.96
CA ALA A 13 -1.28 1.32 -0.25
C ALA A 13 -1.49 -0.17 -0.62
N ARG A 14 -1.50 -1.07 0.37
CA ARG A 14 -1.76 -2.50 0.16
C ARG A 14 -3.12 -2.75 -0.49
N SER A 15 -4.19 -2.18 0.06
CA SER A 15 -5.54 -2.41 -0.44
C SER A 15 -5.72 -1.94 -1.88
N ILE A 16 -5.09 -0.82 -2.25
CA ILE A 16 -5.13 -0.34 -3.64
C ILE A 16 -4.36 -1.27 -4.57
N ALA A 17 -3.16 -1.71 -4.18
CA ALA A 17 -2.35 -2.61 -4.99
C ALA A 17 -3.06 -3.96 -5.23
N GLU A 18 -3.64 -4.55 -4.18
CA GLU A 18 -4.40 -5.81 -4.28
C GLU A 18 -5.65 -5.67 -5.16
N ALA A 19 -6.38 -4.56 -5.05
CA ALA A 19 -7.55 -4.28 -5.89
C ALA A 19 -7.18 -4.13 -7.38
N LEU A 20 -5.95 -3.69 -7.67
CA LEU A 20 -5.41 -3.60 -9.02
C LEU A 20 -4.84 -4.94 -9.54
N GLY A 21 -4.93 -6.02 -8.75
CA GLY A 21 -4.48 -7.36 -9.13
C GLY A 21 -3.03 -7.67 -8.77
N PHE A 22 -2.31 -6.77 -8.11
CA PHE A 22 -0.93 -6.99 -7.72
C PHE A 22 -0.84 -7.79 -6.42
N LYS A 23 0.25 -8.55 -6.26
CA LYS A 23 0.63 -9.20 -5.01
C LYS A 23 1.56 -8.30 -4.21
N VAL A 24 1.29 -8.17 -2.92
CA VAL A 24 2.06 -7.33 -2.00
C VAL A 24 2.80 -8.19 -0.98
N TYR A 25 4.12 -8.09 -0.96
CA TYR A 25 4.98 -8.76 0.02
C TYR A 25 5.59 -7.75 0.99
N TRP A 26 5.71 -8.15 2.25
CA TRP A 26 6.36 -7.37 3.28
C TRP A 26 7.62 -8.09 3.76
N ASN A 27 8.76 -7.40 3.67
CA ASN A 27 10.01 -7.82 4.29
C ASN A 27 10.20 -7.02 5.58
N HIS A 28 10.09 -7.70 6.72
CA HIS A 28 10.19 -7.07 8.03
C HIS A 28 11.60 -6.60 8.37
N ASP A 29 12.62 -7.41 8.06
CA ASP A 29 14.02 -7.11 8.36
C ASP A 29 14.52 -5.88 7.60
N ALA A 30 14.16 -5.78 6.32
CA ALA A 30 14.50 -4.65 5.47
C ALA A 30 13.53 -3.45 5.60
N ARG A 31 12.42 -3.62 6.35
CA ARG A 31 11.30 -2.67 6.40
C ARG A 31 10.83 -2.23 5.00
N GLN A 32 10.75 -3.19 4.08
CA GLN A 32 10.50 -2.94 2.67
C GLN A 32 9.21 -3.62 2.19
N VAL A 33 8.44 -2.88 1.38
CA VAL A 33 7.29 -3.41 0.64
C VAL A 33 7.71 -3.73 -0.79
N THR A 34 7.36 -4.90 -1.30
CA THR A 34 7.55 -5.29 -2.70
C THR A 34 6.19 -5.57 -3.34
N ILE A 35 5.92 -4.95 -4.48
CA ILE A 35 4.67 -5.09 -5.23
C ILE A 35 5.01 -5.74 -6.57
N VAL A 36 4.36 -6.87 -6.90
CA VAL A 36 4.58 -7.61 -8.15
C VAL A 36 3.25 -7.91 -8.83
N TRP A 37 3.29 -8.10 -10.14
CA TRP A 37 2.14 -8.50 -10.97
C TRP A 37 1.83 -9.99 -10.80
#